data_AF-A0A382GGC3-F1
#
_entry.id   AF-A0A382GGC3-F1
#
_cell.length_a   1.000
_cell.length_b   1.000
_cell.length_c   1.000
_cell.angle_alpha   90.00
_cell.angle_beta   90.00
_cell.angle_gamma   90.00
#
_symmetry.space_group_name_H-M   'P 1'
#
loop_
_entity.id
_entity.type
_entity.pdbx_description
1 polymer ?
#
loop_
_entity_poly.entity_id
_entity_poly.type
_entity_poly.pdbx_seq_one_letter_code
_entity_poly.pdbx_strand_id
1 'polypeptide(L)'
;MVAETLVLRPPGRAERTRRALAAAALARLRADGSFTTEEVATDAGVSLATVYNRFPEGRDGLMAEAFEAVLDRVVEATRLLEVERLLENGLEQVVADLVEGLVVVFEEETLVMRAALARLPESQSL
;
A
#
# COMPACT_ATOMS: atom_id res chain seq x y z
N MET A 1 19.43 -32.54 5.71
CA MET A 1 18.84 -31.29 6.24
C MET A 1 17.50 -31.11 5.55
N VAL A 2 16.40 -31.19 6.29
CA VAL A 2 15.04 -31.13 5.73
C VAL A 2 14.63 -29.66 5.71
N ALA A 3 14.24 -29.16 4.53
CA ALA A 3 13.70 -27.82 4.36
C ALA A 3 12.42 -27.70 5.19
N GLU A 4 12.47 -26.87 6.23
CA GLU A 4 11.31 -26.48 7.02
C GLU A 4 10.40 -25.65 6.11
N THR A 5 9.36 -26.31 5.60
CA THR A 5 8.29 -25.66 4.85
C THR A 5 7.59 -24.71 5.81
N LEU A 6 7.85 -23.40 5.67
CA LEU A 6 7.06 -22.35 6.30
C LEU A 6 5.61 -22.48 5.81
N VAL A 7 4.80 -23.23 6.56
CA VAL A 7 3.35 -23.22 6.39
C VAL A 7 2.88 -21.83 6.80
N LEU A 8 2.66 -20.95 5.82
CA LEU A 8 2.01 -19.67 6.05
C LEU A 8 0.62 -19.95 6.60
N ARG A 9 0.47 -19.85 7.92
CA ARG A 9 -0.82 -20.01 8.58
C ARG A 9 -1.77 -18.97 8.00
N PRO A 10 -2.99 -19.35 7.56
CA PRO A 10 -3.91 -18.38 7.00
C PRO A 10 -4.13 -17.24 8.00
N PRO A 11 -4.15 -15.97 7.53
CA PRO A 11 -4.21 -14.82 8.41
C PRO A 11 -5.41 -14.93 9.33
N GLY A 12 -5.22 -14.65 10.62
CA GLY A 12 -6.31 -14.66 11.59
C GLY A 12 -7.42 -13.69 11.21
N ARG A 13 -8.61 -13.83 11.80
CA ARG A 13 -9.76 -12.93 11.52
C ARG A 13 -9.39 -11.46 11.68
N ALA A 14 -8.61 -11.15 12.73
CA ALA A 14 -8.12 -9.81 13.02
C ALA A 14 -7.35 -9.20 11.84
N GLU A 15 -6.42 -9.98 11.29
CA GLU A 15 -5.56 -9.57 10.19
C GLU A 15 -6.33 -9.41 8.88
N ARG A 16 -7.28 -10.34 8.60
CA ARG A 16 -8.17 -10.20 7.44
C ARG A 16 -9.01 -8.93 7.51
N THR A 17 -9.55 -8.61 8.69
CA THR A 17 -10.30 -7.36 8.88
C THR A 17 -9.39 -6.13 8.73
N ARG A 18 -8.16 -6.17 9.25
CA ARG A 18 -7.18 -5.07 9.06
C ARG A 18 -6.91 -4.82 7.58
N ARG A 19 -6.64 -5.87 6.80
CA ARG A 19 -6.42 -5.78 5.35
C ARG A 19 -7.64 -5.27 4.59
N ALA A 20 -8.85 -5.71 4.95
CA ALA A 20 -10.07 -5.24 4.31
C ALA A 20 -10.28 -3.72 4.52
N LEU A 21 -10.00 -3.23 5.74
CA LEU A 21 -10.07 -1.80 6.05
C LEU A 21 -9.01 -0.98 5.29
N ALA A 22 -7.77 -1.45 5.24
CA ALA A 22 -6.71 -0.78 4.46
C ALA A 22 -7.04 -0.76 2.96
N ALA A 23 -7.55 -1.86 2.41
CA ALA A 23 -7.97 -1.94 1.02
C ALA A 23 -9.14 -1.00 0.69
N ALA A 24 -10.12 -0.87 1.59
CA ALA A 24 -11.22 0.09 1.45
C ALA A 24 -10.72 1.54 1.48
N ALA A 25 -9.80 1.88 2.40
CA ALA A 25 -9.18 3.20 2.46
C ALA A 25 -8.40 3.52 1.17
N LEU A 26 -7.59 2.58 0.68
CA LEU A 26 -6.84 2.71 -0.56
C LEU A 26 -7.78 2.92 -1.77
N ALA A 27 -8.87 2.16 -1.86
CA ALA A 27 -9.85 2.32 -2.94
C ALA A 27 -10.47 3.72 -2.96
N ARG A 28 -10.82 4.25 -1.79
CA ARG A 28 -11.34 5.63 -1.65
C ARG A 28 -10.30 6.67 -2.01
N LEU A 29 -9.05 6.51 -1.58
CA LEU A 29 -7.97 7.43 -1.95
C LEU A 29 -7.73 7.46 -3.46
N ARG A 30 -7.80 6.30 -4.13
CA ARG A 30 -7.69 6.22 -5.59
C ARG A 30 -8.86 6.87 -6.32
N ALA A 31 -10.08 6.78 -5.78
CA ALA A 31 -11.26 7.35 -6.39
C ALA A 31 -11.38 8.86 -6.14
N ASP A 32 -11.25 9.27 -4.88
CA ASP A 32 -11.69 10.58 -4.39
C ASP A 32 -10.55 11.40 -3.74
N GLY A 33 -9.36 10.81 -3.57
CA GLY A 33 -8.22 11.45 -2.89
C GLY A 33 -8.42 11.68 -1.38
N SER A 34 -9.53 11.21 -0.81
CA SER A 34 -9.87 11.39 0.59
C SER A 34 -10.84 10.29 1.07
N PHE A 35 -11.00 10.18 2.39
CA PHE A 35 -11.97 9.28 3.02
C PHE A 35 -12.22 9.70 4.47
N THR A 36 -13.33 9.23 5.01
CA THR A 36 -13.68 9.20 6.43
C THR A 36 -13.61 7.77 6.99
N THR A 37 -13.47 7.64 8.30
CA THR A 37 -13.46 6.33 8.98
C THR A 37 -14.79 5.59 8.81
N GLU A 38 -15.89 6.32 8.67
CA GLU A 38 -17.26 5.84 8.48
C GLU A 38 -17.47 5.25 7.08
N GLU A 39 -16.95 5.90 6.04
CA GLU A 39 -16.95 5.39 4.68
C GLU A 39 -16.15 4.09 4.59
N VAL A 40 -14.95 4.07 5.17
CA VAL A 40 -14.10 2.86 5.22
C VAL A 40 -14.78 1.72 5.97
N ALA A 41 -15.43 2.01 7.12
CA ALA A 41 -16.19 1.02 7.87
C ALA A 41 -17.32 0.41 7.02
N THR A 42 -18.06 1.28 6.32
CA THR A 42 -19.18 0.91 5.46
C THR A 42 -18.71 0.02 4.32
N ASP A 43 -17.67 0.43 3.60
CA ASP A 43 -17.12 -0.31 2.46
C ASP A 43 -16.53 -1.68 2.88
N ALA A 44 -15.91 -1.74 4.07
CA ALA A 44 -15.38 -2.98 4.62
C ALA A 44 -16.44 -3.87 5.30
N GLY A 45 -17.69 -3.41 5.40
CA GLY A 45 -18.79 -4.16 6.02
C GLY A 45 -18.62 -4.37 7.53
N VAL A 46 -18.00 -3.42 8.24
CA VAL A 46 -17.77 -3.50 9.70
C VAL A 46 -18.30 -2.27 10.42
N SER A 47 -18.41 -2.33 11.75
CA SER A 47 -18.79 -1.17 12.55
C SER A 47 -17.64 -0.17 12.68
N LEU A 48 -17.96 1.11 12.91
CA LEU A 48 -16.96 2.15 13.22
C LEU A 48 -16.11 1.79 14.44
N ALA A 49 -16.71 1.19 15.48
CA ALA A 49 -15.96 0.67 16.64
C ALA A 49 -14.92 -0.40 16.24
N THR A 50 -15.21 -1.21 15.22
CA THR A 50 -14.25 -2.19 14.70
C THR A 50 -13.06 -1.49 14.05
N VAL A 51 -13.29 -0.37 13.34
CA VAL A 51 -12.20 0.45 12.77
C VAL A 51 -11.25 0.90 13.86
N TYR A 52 -11.73 1.61 14.89
CA TYR A 52 -10.88 2.08 15.99
C TYR A 52 -10.23 0.95 16.80
N ASN A 53 -10.89 -0.21 16.90
CA ASN A 53 -10.28 -1.40 17.50
C ASN A 53 -9.14 -1.99 16.66
N ARG A 54 -9.11 -1.77 15.34
CA ARG A 54 -8.04 -2.25 14.44
C ARG A 54 -6.98 -1.18 14.18
N PHE A 55 -7.40 0.09 14.16
CA PHE A 55 -6.61 1.28 13.88
C PHE A 55 -6.91 2.31 14.97
N PRO A 56 -6.20 2.24 16.12
CA PRO A 56 -6.37 3.21 17.21
C PRO A 56 -6.14 4.66 16.76
N GLU A 57 -5.22 4.87 15.80
CA GLU A 57 -4.92 6.16 15.17
C GLU A 57 -6.01 6.60 14.17
N GLY A 58 -7.05 5.78 13.98
CA GLY A 58 -8.19 6.05 13.12
C GLY A 58 -7.77 6.28 11.68
N ARG A 59 -8.14 7.45 11.15
CA ARG A 59 -7.85 7.86 9.77
C ARG A 59 -6.36 7.84 9.46
N ASP A 60 -5.50 8.15 10.43
CA ASP A 60 -4.07 8.30 10.21
C ASP A 60 -3.41 6.93 10.02
N GLY A 61 -3.79 5.94 10.83
CA GLY A 61 -3.36 4.56 10.67
C GLY A 61 -3.86 3.94 9.35
N LEU A 62 -5.10 4.24 8.94
CA LEU A 62 -5.63 3.81 7.65
C LEU A 62 -4.89 4.44 6.46
N MET A 63 -4.57 5.73 6.55
CA MET A 63 -3.79 6.43 5.54
C MET A 63 -2.39 5.84 5.42
N ALA A 64 -1.72 5.59 6.55
CA ALA A 64 -0.39 5.01 6.58
C ALA A 64 -0.35 3.62 5.91
N GLU A 65 -1.27 2.72 6.25
CA GLU A 65 -1.35 1.39 5.59
C GLU A 65 -1.68 1.49 4.09
N ALA A 66 -2.58 2.38 3.70
CA ALA A 66 -2.91 2.57 2.29
C ALA A 66 -1.71 3.12 1.51
N PHE A 67 -0.94 4.01 2.12
CA PHE A 67 0.28 4.56 1.53
C PHE A 67 1.40 3.51 1.44
N GLU A 68 1.58 2.69 2.49
CA GLU A 68 2.54 1.58 2.48
C GLU A 68 2.25 0.62 1.31
N ALA A 69 0.97 0.30 1.06
CA ALA A 69 0.59 -0.54 -0.08
C ALA A 69 0.96 0.08 -1.45
N VAL A 70 1.03 1.41 -1.56
CA VAL A 70 1.53 2.10 -2.77
C VAL A 70 3.05 2.06 -2.83
N LEU A 71 3.74 2.24 -1.69
CA LEU A 71 5.20 2.10 -1.63
C LEU A 71 5.65 0.68 -2.00
N ASP A 72 4.90 -0.35 -1.61
CA ASP A 72 5.14 -1.73 -2.03
C ASP A 72 5.10 -1.87 -3.56
N ARG A 73 4.22 -1.15 -4.26
CA ARG A 73 4.19 -1.12 -5.74
C ARG A 73 5.43 -0.47 -6.33
N VAL A 74 5.92 0.60 -5.71
CA VAL A 74 7.19 1.25 -6.11
C VAL A 74 8.35 0.27 -5.93
N VAL A 75 8.41 -0.42 -4.79
CA VAL A 75 9.42 -1.46 -4.53
C VAL A 75 9.34 -2.57 -5.57
N GLU A 76 8.14 -3.04 -5.92
CA GLU A 76 7.96 -4.05 -6.95
C GLU A 76 8.50 -3.60 -8.32
N ALA A 77 8.27 -2.35 -8.72
CA ALA A 77 8.82 -1.80 -9.95
C ALA A 77 10.36 -1.81 -9.95
N THR A 78 11.01 -1.68 -8.78
CA THR A 78 12.48 -1.74 -8.66
C THR A 78 13.05 -3.15 -8.77
N ARG A 79 12.24 -4.22 -8.65
CA ARG A 79 12.71 -5.61 -8.83
C ARG A 79 13.13 -5.93 -10.27
N LEU A 80 12.88 -5.03 -11.22
CA LEU A 80 13.42 -5.14 -12.58
C LEU A 80 14.97 -5.11 -12.62
N LEU A 81 15.63 -4.67 -11.55
CA LEU A 81 17.09 -4.64 -11.40
C LEU A 81 17.74 -5.99 -11.06
N GLU A 82 17.06 -7.11 -11.31
CA GLU A 82 17.61 -8.45 -11.14
C GLU A 82 18.80 -8.71 -12.08
N VAL A 83 19.80 -9.45 -11.57
CA VAL A 83 21.07 -9.72 -12.26
C VAL A 83 20.83 -10.42 -13.58
N GLU A 84 19.89 -11.37 -13.61
CA GLU A 84 19.49 -12.13 -14.78
C GLU A 84 18.98 -11.20 -15.88
N ARG A 85 18.10 -10.25 -15.55
CA ARG A 85 17.55 -9.29 -16.52
C ARG A 85 18.59 -8.32 -17.06
N LEU A 86 19.53 -7.90 -16.21
CA LEU A 86 20.65 -7.03 -16.62
C LEU A 86 21.57 -7.74 -17.61
N LEU A 87 21.83 -9.04 -17.41
CA LEU A 87 22.64 -9.84 -18.31
C LEU A 87 21.92 -10.14 -19.64
N GLU A 88 20.60 -10.32 -19.62
CA GLU A 88 19.79 -10.61 -20.81
C GLU A 88 19.51 -9.39 -21.68
N ASN A 89 19.11 -8.26 -21.07
CA ASN A 89 18.59 -7.10 -21.78
C ASN A 89 19.56 -5.91 -21.82
N GLY A 90 20.63 -5.96 -21.01
CA GLY A 90 21.56 -4.85 -20.85
C GLY A 90 21.03 -3.73 -19.96
N LEU A 91 21.96 -2.90 -19.47
CA LEU A 91 21.66 -1.84 -18.49
C LEU A 91 20.68 -0.79 -19.03
N GLU A 92 20.83 -0.38 -20.29
CA GLU A 92 20.02 0.69 -20.89
C GLU A 92 18.53 0.31 -20.94
N GLN A 93 18.21 -0.89 -21.41
CA GLN A 93 16.83 -1.37 -21.47
C GLN A 93 16.24 -1.55 -20.06
N VAL A 94 17.00 -2.15 -19.14
CA VAL A 94 16.51 -2.35 -17.75
C VAL A 94 16.23 -1.02 -17.06
N VAL A 95 17.06 0.01 -17.28
CA VAL A 95 16.81 1.35 -16.73
C VAL A 95 15.58 1.99 -17.37
N ALA A 96 15.38 1.83 -18.69
CA ALA A 96 14.20 2.33 -19.37
C ALA A 96 12.92 1.69 -18.80
N ASP A 97 12.90 0.36 -18.66
CA ASP A 97 11.76 -0.39 -18.12
C ASP A 97 11.48 0.00 -16.66
N LEU A 98 12.53 0.22 -15.86
CA LEU A 98 12.41 0.69 -14.49
C LEU A 98 11.74 2.06 -14.43
N VAL A 99 12.22 3.02 -15.23
CA VAL A 99 11.66 4.38 -15.25
C VAL A 99 10.21 4.35 -15.72
N GLU A 100 9.91 3.58 -16.77
CA GLU A 100 8.54 3.41 -17.26
C GLU A 100 7.63 2.79 -16.19
N GLY A 101 8.07 1.74 -15.51
CA GLY A 101 7.34 1.12 -14.41
C GLY A 101 7.07 2.07 -13.25
N LEU A 102 8.06 2.89 -12.88
CA LEU A 102 7.88 3.93 -11.86
C LEU A 102 6.87 4.98 -12.30
N VAL A 103 6.97 5.49 -13.54
CA VAL A 103 6.01 6.47 -14.09
C VAL A 103 4.58 5.93 -14.00
N VAL A 104 4.35 4.69 -14.42
CA VAL A 104 3.03 4.05 -14.34
C VAL A 104 2.49 4.02 -12.90
N VAL A 105 3.31 3.62 -11.92
CA VAL A 105 2.88 3.60 -10.51
C VAL A 105 2.51 5.01 -10.04
N PHE A 106 3.33 6.02 -10.33
CA PHE A 106 3.05 7.40 -9.92
C PHE A 106 1.81 7.98 -10.60
N GLU A 107 1.58 7.69 -11.88
CA GLU A 107 0.38 8.11 -12.61
C GLU A 107 -0.88 7.50 -12.01
N GLU A 108 -0.90 6.19 -11.78
CA GLU A 108 -2.06 5.48 -11.23
C GLU A 108 -2.35 5.86 -9.77
N GLU A 109 -1.32 6.13 -8.97
CA GLU A 109 -1.45 6.37 -7.53
C GLU A 109 -1.35 7.87 -7.18
N THR A 110 -1.44 8.76 -8.16
CA THR A 110 -1.23 10.21 -7.98
C THR A 110 -2.06 10.80 -6.84
N LEU A 111 -3.34 10.39 -6.70
CA LEU A 111 -4.20 10.91 -5.65
C LEU A 111 -3.78 10.41 -4.25
N VAL A 112 -3.36 9.15 -4.14
CA VAL A 112 -2.85 8.58 -2.88
C VAL A 112 -1.57 9.30 -2.47
N MET A 113 -0.63 9.48 -3.39
CA MET A 113 0.63 10.20 -3.14
C MET A 113 0.37 11.64 -2.71
N ARG A 114 -0.52 12.36 -3.40
CA ARG A 114 -0.89 13.74 -3.03
C ARG A 114 -1.52 13.80 -1.64
N ALA A 115 -2.43 12.88 -1.33
CA ALA A 115 -3.09 12.83 -0.04
C ALA A 115 -2.11 12.54 1.10
N ALA A 116 -1.14 11.64 0.90
CA ALA A 116 -0.09 11.37 1.87
C ALA A 116 0.86 12.57 2.05
N LEU A 117 1.34 13.17 0.96
CA LEU A 117 2.25 14.32 1.00
C LEU A 117 1.62 15.56 1.64
N ALA A 118 0.33 15.80 1.42
CA ALA A 118 -0.40 16.92 2.04
C ALA A 118 -0.40 16.84 3.58
N ARG A 119 -0.17 15.65 4.14
CA ARG A 119 -0.14 15.40 5.58
C ARG A 119 1.27 15.40 6.18
N LEU A 120 2.32 15.54 5.36
CA LEU A 120 3.70 15.63 5.86
C LEU A 120 3.93 16.71 6.93
N PRO A 121 3.30 17.89 6.87
CA PRO A 121 3.44 18.90 7.93
C PRO A 121 2.89 18.42 9.28
N GLU A 122 1.85 17.59 9.27
CA GLU A 122 1.20 17.02 10.46
C GLU A 122 1.98 15.83 11.03
N SER A 123 2.77 15.14 10.19
CA SER A 123 3.58 13.97 10.59
C SER A 123 4.96 14.32 11.15
N GLN A 124 5.37 15.60 11.15
CA GLN A 124 6.68 16.04 11.69
C GLN A 124 6.73 16.13 13.22
N SER A 125 5.61 15.90 13.93
CA SER A 125 5.54 16.04 15.38
C SER A 125 5.53 14.71 16.16
N LEU A 126 6.37 13.75 15.75
CA LEU A 126 6.71 12.58 16.57
C LEU A 126 8.14 12.69 17.11
#